data_AF-A0A2E3Y4C0-F1
#
_entry.id   AF-A0A2E3Y4C0-F1
#
_cell.length_a   1.000
_cell.length_b   1.000
_cell.length_c   1.000
_cell.angle_alpha   90.00
_cell.angle_beta   90.00
_cell.angle_gamma   90.00
#
_symmetry.space_group_name_H-M   'P 1'
#
loop_
_entity.id
_entity.type
_entity.pdbx_description
1 polymer ?
#
loop_
_entity_poly.entity_id
_entity_poly.type
_entity_poly.pdbx_seq_one_letter_code
_entity_poly.pdbx_strand_id
1 'polypeptide(L)' 'MEINPNSTDDEVKKAYRKMAIKYHPDKVSHLGNELKNIAEEKFKSVNDAYQNIKKERSIK' A
#
# COMPACT_ATOMS: atom_id res chain seq x y z
N MET A 1 4.15 5.85 -13.96
CA MET A 1 4.44 6.09 -12.53
C MET A 1 5.55 5.16 -12.13
N GLU A 2 6.77 5.66 -12.19
CA GLU A 2 8.00 4.92 -11.93
C GLU A 2 8.15 4.75 -10.42
N ILE A 3 7.72 3.61 -9.90
CA ILE A 3 8.17 3.12 -8.61
C ILE A 3 9.64 2.77 -8.78
N ASN A 4 10.50 3.71 -8.40
CA ASN A 4 11.94 3.57 -8.47
C ASN A 4 12.33 2.30 -7.67
N PRO A 5 13.04 1.31 -8.24
CA PRO A 5 13.48 0.10 -7.53
C PRO A 5 14.38 0.42 -6.33
N ASN A 6 14.86 1.67 -6.25
CA ASN A 6 15.59 2.23 -5.12
C ASN A 6 14.72 2.72 -3.95
N SER A 7 13.38 2.68 -4.05
CA SER A 7 12.48 3.10 -2.97
C SER A 7 12.85 2.39 -1.67
N THR A 8 13.26 3.16 -0.67
CA THR A 8 13.74 2.62 0.62
C THR A 8 12.57 2.04 1.43
N ASP A 9 12.83 1.10 2.34
CA ASP A 9 11.80 0.55 3.24
C ASP A 9 10.97 1.65 3.93
N ASP A 10 11.61 2.79 4.22
CA ASP A 10 10.94 3.95 4.81
C ASP A 10 9.92 4.59 3.85
N GLU A 11 10.24 4.68 2.55
CA GLU A 11 9.31 5.16 1.53
C GLU A 11 8.17 4.19 1.30
N VAL A 12 8.44 2.88 1.27
CA VAL A 12 7.37 1.88 1.11
C VAL A 12 6.48 1.85 2.35
N LYS A 13 7.05 1.92 3.56
CA LYS A 13 6.27 2.09 4.80
C LYS A 13 5.46 3.38 4.81
N LYS A 14 6.01 4.50 4.36
CA LYS A 14 5.29 5.77 4.26
C LYS A 14 4.15 5.71 3.27
N ALA A 15 4.39 5.11 2.10
CA ALA A 15 3.36 4.92 1.07
C ALA A 15 2.25 4.00 1.59
N TYR A 16 2.62 2.89 2.23
CA TYR A 16 1.69 1.96 2.86
C TYR A 16 0.87 2.64 3.97
N ARG A 17 1.50 3.40 4.88
CA ARG A 17 0.78 4.17 5.91
C ARG A 17 -0.16 5.20 5.30
N LYS A 18 0.28 5.95 4.28
CA LYS A 18 -0.58 6.92 3.58
C LYS A 18 -1.78 6.23 2.93
N MET A 19 -1.58 5.07 2.29
CA MET A 19 -2.67 4.29 1.73
C MET A 19 -3.58 3.72 2.80
N ALA A 20 -3.04 3.14 3.88
CA ALA A 20 -3.81 2.61 4.99
C ALA A 20 -4.69 3.68 5.67
N ILE A 21 -4.21 4.92 5.80
CA ILE A 21 -5.01 6.03 6.33
C ILE A 21 -6.08 6.47 5.33
N LYS A 22 -5.76 6.48 4.02
CA LYS A 22 -6.69 6.86 2.95
C LYS A 22 -7.81 5.82 2.75
N TYR A 23 -7.49 4.57 3.03
CA TYR A 23 -8.34 3.40 2.86
C TYR A 23 -8.79 2.79 4.19
N HIS A 24 -8.57 3.49 5.31
CA HIS A 24 -8.93 3.00 6.62
C HIS A 24 -10.45 2.82 6.69
N PRO A 25 -10.98 1.70 7.23
CA PRO A 25 -12.41 1.47 7.34
C PRO A 25 -13.10 2.66 7.98
N ASP A 26 -12.52 3.29 8.99
CA ASP A 26 -13.04 4.51 9.64
C ASP A 26 -13.24 5.70 8.66
N LYS A 27 -12.31 5.91 7.71
CA LYS A 27 -12.40 6.94 6.67
C LYS A 27 -13.26 6.54 5.46
N VAL A 28 -13.41 5.24 5.19
CA VAL A 28 -14.27 4.76 4.09
C VAL A 28 -15.65 4.31 4.55
N SER A 29 -15.90 4.31 5.86
CA SER A 29 -17.19 3.98 6.48
C SER A 29 -18.29 4.89 5.95
N HIS A 30 -17.96 6.16 5.70
CA HIS A 30 -18.89 7.14 5.14
C HIS A 30 -18.92 7.14 3.59
N LEU A 31 -18.04 6.39 2.93
CA LEU A 31 -17.87 6.38 1.47
C LEU A 31 -18.60 5.22 0.76
N GLY A 32 -19.13 4.25 1.50
CA GLY A 32 -19.90 3.12 0.96
C GLY A 32 -19.03 1.94 0.47
N ASN A 33 -19.69 0.81 0.21
CA ASN A 33 -19.05 -0.48 -0.12
C ASN A 33 -18.09 -0.42 -1.33
N GLU A 34 -18.36 0.46 -2.29
CA GLU A 34 -17.56 0.59 -3.51
C GLU A 34 -16.13 1.08 -3.20
N LEU A 35 -16.01 2.06 -2.31
CA LEU A 35 -14.70 2.57 -1.88
C LEU A 35 -13.95 1.59 -0.98
N LYS A 36 -14.66 0.70 -0.29
CA LYS A 36 -14.07 -0.40 0.47
C LYS A 36 -13.40 -1.44 -0.45
N ASN A 37 -14.04 -1.78 -1.57
CA ASN A 37 -13.44 -2.70 -2.55
C ASN A 37 -12.21 -2.09 -3.23
N ILE A 38 -12.30 -0.82 -3.65
CA ILE A 38 -11.16 -0.10 -4.25
C ILE A 38 -10.00 0.02 -3.26
N ALA A 39 -10.31 0.30 -1.99
CA ALA A 39 -9.36 0.32 -0.89
C ALA A 39 -8.60 -1.00 -0.76
N GLU A 40 -9.33 -2.11 -0.72
CA GLU A 40 -8.77 -3.45 -0.54
C GLU A 40 -7.87 -3.84 -1.73
N GLU A 41 -8.31 -3.55 -2.96
CA GLU A 41 -7.54 -3.86 -4.17
C GLU A 41 -6.24 -3.06 -4.25
N LYS A 42 -6.30 -1.76 -3.97
CA LYS A 42 -5.11 -0.88 -3.87
C LYS A 42 -4.15 -1.35 -2.79
N PHE A 43 -4.69 -1.70 -1.62
CA PHE A 43 -3.89 -2.15 -0.49
C PHE A 43 -3.18 -3.47 -0.80
N LYS A 44 -3.87 -4.41 -1.46
CA LYS A 44 -3.30 -5.68 -1.90
C LYS A 44 -2.17 -5.45 -2.90
N SER A 45 -2.35 -4.56 -3.87
CA SER A 45 -1.34 -4.21 -4.87
C SER A 45 -0.08 -3.60 -4.25
N VAL A 46 -0.23 -2.69 -3.27
CA VAL A 46 0.91 -2.12 -2.52
C VAL A 46 1.59 -3.15 -1.64
N ASN A 47 0.83 -4.03 -1.00
CA ASN A 47 1.40 -5.11 -0.19
C ASN A 47 2.20 -6.08 -1.06
N ASP A 48 1.71 -6.41 -2.25
CA ASP A 48 2.43 -7.28 -3.20
C ASP A 48 3.72 -6.63 -3.68
N ALA A 49 3.67 -5.34 -4.06
CA ALA A 49 4.85 -4.56 -4.38
C ALA A 49 5.86 -4.52 -3.22
N TYR A 50 5.40 -4.35 -1.98
CA TYR A 50 6.28 -4.38 -0.80
C TYR A 50 6.92 -5.75 -0.60
N GLN A 51 6.16 -6.84 -0.74
CA GLN A 51 6.70 -8.20 -0.60
C GLN A 51 7.73 -8.51 -1.70
N ASN A 52 7.47 -8.10 -2.94
CA ASN A 52 8.42 -8.25 -4.04
C ASN A 52 9.70 -7.46 -3.78
N ILE A 53 9.60 -6.19 -3.37
CA ILE A 53 10.77 -5.36 -3.01
C ILE A 53 11.54 -6.00 -1.84
N LYS A 54 10.85 -6.49 -0.81
CA LYS A 54 11.48 -7.16 0.33
C LYS A 54 12.23 -8.43 -0.10
N LYS A 55 11.65 -9.21 -1.03
CA LYS A 55 12.27 -10.40 -1.62
C LYS A 55 13.49 -10.04 -2.49
N GLU A 56 13.35 -9.08 -3.40
CA GLU A 56 14.43 -8.63 -4.27
C GLU A 56 15.62 -8.07 -3.47
N ARG A 57 15.34 -7.37 -2.38
CA ARG A 57 16.38 -6.78 -1.53
C ARG A 57 17.01 -7.74 -0.51
N SER A 58 16.56 -9.00 -0.44
CA SER A 58 17.08 -10.02 0.48
C SER A 58 17.25 -9.48 1.92
N ILE A 59 16.27 -8.71 2.38
CA ILE A 59 16.29 -8.11 3.72
C ILE A 59 15.96 -9.24 4.70
N LYS A 60 17.01 -9.74 5.36
CA LYS A 60 16.96 -10.85 6.31
C LYS A 60 16.37 -10.42 7.66
#